data_AF-A0A2V1CYL2-F1
#
_entry.id   AF-A0A2V1CYL2-F1
#
_cell.length_a   1.000
_cell.length_b   1.000
_cell.length_c   1.000
_cell.angle_alpha   90.00
_cell.angle_beta   90.00
_cell.angle_gamma   90.00
#
_symmetry.space_group_name_H-M   'P 1'
#
loop_
_entity.id
_entity.type
_entity.pdbx_description
1 polymer ?
#
loop_
_entity_poly.entity_id
_entity_poly.type
_entity_poly.pdbx_seq_one_letter_code
_entity_poly.pdbx_strand_id
1 'polypeptide(L)' 'LLFNGLTTALAIDALMNGGPADVSRVDTKSVCQQLAHPALNVGDVSVTEGLIPLAGLNILEFRPGVTKEPAIRQYAK' A
#
# COMPACT_ATOMS: atom_id res chain seq x y z
N LEU A 1 -1.54 2.19 -5.32
CA LEU A 1 -0.34 1.33 -5.09
C LEU A 1 -0.69 -0.08 -4.60
N LEU A 2 -1.70 -0.24 -3.74
CA LEU A 2 -1.97 -1.52 -3.05
C LEU A 2 -2.33 -2.70 -3.98
N PHE A 3 -2.89 -2.42 -5.17
CA PHE A 3 -3.13 -3.44 -6.20
C PHE A 3 -2.11 -3.42 -7.34
N ASN A 4 -1.16 -2.49 -7.36
CA ASN A 4 -0.26 -2.28 -8.50
C ASN A 4 0.59 -3.53 -8.82
N GLY A 5 0.72 -3.87 -10.10
CA GLY A 5 1.45 -5.06 -10.56
C GLY A 5 2.87 -5.16 -10.02
N LEU A 6 3.66 -4.09 -10.12
CA LEU A 6 5.04 -4.06 -9.64
C LEU A 6 5.12 -4.17 -8.11
N THR A 7 4.27 -3.44 -7.38
CA THR A 7 4.26 -3.48 -5.91
C THR A 7 3.97 -4.89 -5.39
N THR A 8 2.97 -5.57 -5.95
CA THR A 8 2.63 -6.94 -5.54
C THR A 8 3.75 -7.92 -5.89
N ALA A 9 4.36 -7.80 -7.07
CA ALA A 9 5.48 -8.65 -7.46
C ALA A 9 6.70 -8.47 -6.54
N LEU A 10 7.03 -7.24 -6.14
CA LEU A 10 8.11 -6.96 -5.20
C LEU A 10 7.78 -7.47 -3.79
N ALA A 11 6.51 -7.39 -3.36
CA ALA A 11 6.10 -7.96 -2.09
C ALA A 11 6.25 -9.50 -2.07
N ILE A 12 5.85 -10.17 -3.16
CA ILE A 12 6.05 -11.61 -3.34
C ILE A 12 7.55 -11.94 -3.30
N ASP A 13 8.37 -11.19 -4.03
CA ASP A 13 9.83 -11.39 -4.05
C ASP A 13 10.47 -11.28 -2.66
N ALA A 14 10.14 -10.25 -1.88
CA ALA A 14 10.66 -10.08 -0.52
C ALA A 14 10.25 -11.24 0.41
N LEU A 15 8.99 -11.67 0.34
CA LEU A 15 8.46 -12.75 1.17
C LEU A 15 9.07 -14.11 0.83
N MET A 16 9.37 -14.37 -0.46
CA MET A 16 9.90 -15.65 -0.91
C MET A 16 11.41 -15.79 -0.76
N ASN A 17 12.16 -14.68 -0.84
CA ASN A 17 13.63 -14.73 -0.88
C ASN A 17 14.30 -14.32 0.44
N GLY A 18 13.56 -13.74 1.37
CA GLY A 18 14.10 -13.24 2.64
C GLY A 18 14.91 -11.94 2.45
N GLY A 19 14.69 -10.98 3.34
CA GLY A 19 15.26 -9.64 3.17
C GLY A 19 14.42 -8.76 2.23
N PRO A 20 14.98 -7.64 1.72
CA PRO A 20 14.24 -6.72 0.87
C PRO A 20 14.00 -7.30 -0.53
N ALA A 21 12.98 -6.76 -1.19
CA ALA A 21 12.72 -7.05 -2.59
C ALA A 21 13.89 -6.61 -3.48
N ASP A 22 14.12 -7.34 -4.55
CA ASP A 22 15.12 -7.01 -5.57
C ASP A 22 14.47 -6.98 -6.95
N VAL A 23 14.53 -5.81 -7.59
CA VAL A 23 13.94 -5.58 -8.90
C VAL A 23 14.59 -6.46 -9.97
N SER A 24 15.85 -6.87 -9.79
CA SER A 24 16.54 -7.76 -10.74
C SER A 24 15.96 -9.17 -10.81
N ARG A 25 15.20 -9.59 -9.78
CA ARG A 25 14.51 -10.89 -9.72
C ARG A 25 13.09 -10.85 -10.29
N VAL A 26 12.58 -9.67 -10.66
CA VAL A 26 11.22 -9.46 -11.15
C VAL A 26 11.22 -9.19 -12.65
N ASP A 27 10.29 -9.82 -13.39
CA ASP A 27 10.05 -9.50 -14.81
C ASP A 27 9.34 -8.14 -14.96
N THR A 28 10.13 -7.07 -14.86
CA THR A 28 9.68 -5.68 -14.98
C THR A 28 9.04 -5.35 -16.33
N LYS A 29 9.37 -6.08 -17.40
CA LYS A 29 8.74 -5.84 -18.71
C LYS A 29 7.26 -6.22 -18.68
N SER A 30 6.92 -7.28 -17.96
CA SER A 30 5.55 -7.76 -17.80
C SER A 30 4.79 -6.97 -16.74
N VAL A 31 5.32 -6.88 -15.51
CA VAL A 31 4.54 -6.36 -14.37
C VAL A 31 4.28 -4.85 -14.44
N CYS A 32 5.13 -4.09 -15.14
CA CYS A 32 4.93 -2.64 -15.29
C CYS A 32 3.80 -2.27 -16.24
N GLN A 33 3.38 -3.19 -17.12
CA GLN A 33 2.23 -2.97 -18.02
C GLN A 33 0.89 -3.34 -17.36
N GLN A 34 0.92 -3.94 -16.18
CA GLN A 34 -0.25 -4.45 -15.50
C GLN A 34 -0.81 -3.41 -14.54
N LEU A 35 -2.08 -3.01 -14.73
CA LEU A 35 -2.79 -2.15 -13.79
C LEU A 35 -2.85 -2.79 -12.40
N ALA A 36 -3.19 -4.07 -12.36
CA ALA A 36 -3.20 -4.90 -11.16
C ALA A 36 -2.46 -6.22 -11.39
N HIS A 37 -1.83 -6.74 -10.34
CA HIS A 37 -1.14 -8.02 -10.40
C HIS A 37 -2.10 -9.17 -10.74
N PRO A 38 -1.71 -10.22 -11.50
CA PRO A 38 -2.62 -11.30 -11.94
C PRO A 38 -3.20 -12.14 -10.81
N ALA A 39 -2.61 -12.07 -9.62
CA ALA A 39 -3.12 -12.70 -8.41
C ALA A 39 -4.34 -11.97 -7.82
N LEU A 40 -4.65 -10.77 -8.31
CA LEU A 40 -5.77 -9.93 -7.88
C LEU A 40 -6.85 -9.91 -8.95
N ASN A 41 -8.10 -9.77 -8.53
CA ASN A 41 -9.25 -9.61 -9.41
C ASN A 41 -9.74 -8.15 -9.43
N VAL A 42 -10.68 -7.85 -10.35
CA VAL A 42 -11.26 -6.51 -10.52
C VAL A 42 -12.03 -6.03 -9.27
N GLY A 43 -12.60 -6.97 -8.52
CA GLY A 43 -13.23 -6.69 -7.24
C GLY A 43 -12.25 -6.16 -6.20
N ASP A 44 -11.03 -6.71 -6.14
CA ASP A 44 -9.99 -6.26 -5.20
C ASP A 44 -9.59 -4.80 -5.45
N VAL A 45 -9.51 -4.39 -6.72
CA VAL A 45 -9.26 -2.99 -7.11
C VAL A 45 -10.39 -2.10 -6.59
N SER A 46 -11.65 -2.52 -6.81
CA SER A 46 -12.83 -1.75 -6.44
C SER A 46 -12.98 -1.59 -4.93
N VAL A 47 -12.71 -2.66 -4.17
CA VAL A 47 -12.71 -2.63 -2.70
C VAL A 47 -11.58 -1.75 -2.17
N THR A 48 -10.41 -1.78 -2.80
CA THR A 48 -9.27 -0.92 -2.42
C THR A 48 -9.60 0.56 -2.59
N GLU A 49 -10.19 0.95 -3.72
CA GLU A 49 -10.63 2.34 -3.94
C GLU A 49 -11.76 2.73 -2.98
N GLY A 50 -12.61 1.77 -2.60
CA GLY A 50 -13.64 1.94 -1.57
C GLY A 50 -13.11 2.30 -0.18
N LEU A 51 -11.82 2.10 0.10
CA LEU A 51 -11.21 2.53 1.37
C LEU A 51 -11.04 4.06 1.46
N ILE A 52 -10.98 4.79 0.33
CA ILE A 52 -10.82 6.25 0.31
C ILE A 52 -12.00 6.96 0.99
N PRO A 53 -13.28 6.73 0.60
CA PRO A 53 -14.40 7.38 1.27
C PRO A 53 -14.51 6.99 2.75
N LEU A 54 -14.19 5.74 3.11
CA LEU A 54 -14.17 5.30 4.51
C LEU A 54 -13.12 6.04 5.33
N ALA A 55 -11.91 6.22 4.79
CA ALA A 55 -10.87 7.02 5.42
C ALA A 55 -11.31 8.49 5.58
N GLY A 56 -11.98 9.06 4.58
CA GLY A 56 -12.55 10.41 4.66
C GLY A 56 -13.58 10.55 5.78
N LEU A 57 -14.49 9.58 5.93
CA LEU A 57 -15.47 9.55 7.03
C LEU A 57 -14.78 9.48 8.39
N ASN A 58 -13.80 8.58 8.56
CA ASN A 58 -13.05 8.45 9.81
C ASN A 58 -12.32 9.74 10.20
N ILE A 59 -11.77 10.47 9.22
CA ILE A 59 -11.13 11.77 9.46
C ILE A 59 -12.15 12.81 9.93
N LEU A 60 -13.34 12.85 9.33
CA LEU A 60 -14.39 13.81 9.69
C LEU A 60 -15.00 13.54 11.07
N GLU A 61 -15.13 12.26 11.44
CA GLU A 61 -15.70 11.81 12.71
C GLU A 61 -14.73 11.95 13.89
N PHE A 62 -13.41 12.06 13.64
CA PHE A 62 -12.41 12.16 14.69
C PHE A 62 -12.60 13.41 15.57
N ARG A 63 -12.74 13.21 16.89
CA ARG A 63 -12.92 14.27 17.90
C ARG A 63 -12.10 13.99 19.17
N PRO A 64 -11.51 15.03 19.80
CA PRO A 64 -11.41 16.41 19.31
C PRO A 64 -10.44 16.50 18.13
N GLY A 65 -10.78 17.29 17.11
CA GLY A 65 -9.86 17.59 16.02
C GLY A 65 -8.65 18.38 16.54
N VAL A 66 -7.46 18.12 16.01
CA VAL A 66 -6.22 18.80 16.42
C VAL A 66 -5.65 19.63 15.27
N THR A 67 -5.06 20.78 15.59
CA THR A 67 -4.41 21.69 14.62
C THR A 67 -2.88 21.66 14.70
N LYS A 68 -2.33 20.87 15.61
CA LYS A 68 -0.88 20.75 15.85
C LYS A 68 -0.52 19.28 16.05
N GLU A 69 0.64 18.90 15.54
CA GLU A 69 1.24 17.60 15.77
C GLU A 69 1.58 17.42 17.27
N PRO A 70 1.40 16.21 17.85
CA PRO A 70 1.78 15.93 19.23
C PRO A 70 3.30 16.03 19.45
N ALA A 71 3.70 16.26 20.70
CA ALA A 71 5.12 16.29 21.07
C ALA A 71 5.77 14.92 20.87
N ILE A 72 7.03 14.92 20.37
CA ILE A 72 7.84 13.71 20.21
C ILE A 72 7.98 12.98 21.55
N ARG A 73 7.70 11.68 21.53
CA ARG A 73 7.86 10.78 22.68
C ARG A 73 9.32 10.75 23.13
N GLN A 74 9.57 10.60 24.42
CA GLN A 74 10.92 10.66 25.00
C GLN A 74 11.91 9.65 24.40
N TYR A 75 11.45 8.44 24.05
CA TYR A 75 12.30 7.40 23.45
C TYR A 75 12.75 7.71 22.01
N ALA A 76 12.16 8.72 21.37
CA ALA A 76 12.40 9.10 19.98
C ALA A 76 12.95 10.54 19.85
N LYS A 77 13.39 11.13 20.96
CA LYS A 77 14.08 12.43 20.97
C LYS A 77 15.56 12.26 20.70
#